data_AF-A0A3D6EHS4-F1
#
_entry.id   AF-A0A3D6EHS4-F1
#
_cell.length_a   1.000
_cell.length_b   1.000
_cell.length_c   1.000
_cell.angle_alpha   90.00
_cell.angle_beta   90.00
_cell.angle_gamma   90.00
#
_symmetry.space_group_name_H-M   'P 1'
#
loop_
_entity.id
_entity.type
_entity.pdbx_description
1 polymer ?
#
loop_
_entity_poly.entity_id
_entity_poly.type
_entity_poly.pdbx_seq_one_letter_code
_entity_poly.pdbx_strand_id
1 'polypeptide(L)'
;MNIVVLGFNSKVFVRPDTTWERDNEDFYVPEFIDALSWAPVLFARISKPGRSILPKFASRYYDSVGYGALLYPEDLIDGSTEGFASACCLDHTSFLRFPTFQPSSLKDEESVFDVQKDGSPLFRYDSGSCEMIENAIGAVSRYCYLRTGDIITVEIAPRKMLARRENGSFHITGTFHDETVLDFETIF
;
A
#
# COMPACT_ATOMS: atom_id res chain seq x y z
N MET A 1 1.27 14.19 6.20
CA MET A 1 2.09 12.96 6.34
C MET A 1 2.21 12.37 4.95
N ASN A 2 3.38 11.93 4.50
CA ASN A 2 3.48 11.43 3.12
C ASN A 2 3.35 9.91 3.08
N ILE A 3 2.64 9.38 2.09
CA ILE A 3 2.76 7.99 1.68
C ILE A 3 3.73 7.98 0.49
N VAL A 4 4.89 7.36 0.66
CA VAL A 4 5.91 7.26 -0.40
C VAL A 4 6.01 5.81 -0.85
N VAL A 5 5.80 5.59 -2.14
CA VAL A 5 5.67 4.26 -2.72
C VAL A 5 6.92 3.93 -3.52
N LEU A 6 7.52 2.76 -3.23
CA LEU A 6 8.39 2.06 -4.16
C LEU A 6 7.51 1.09 -4.96
N GLY A 7 7.22 1.46 -6.20
CA GLY A 7 6.40 0.65 -7.10
C GLY A 7 7.11 -0.63 -7.53
N PHE A 8 6.34 -1.60 -8.02
CA PHE A 8 6.86 -2.91 -8.45
C PHE A 8 7.89 -2.79 -9.59
N ASN A 9 7.78 -1.71 -10.38
CA ASN A 9 8.71 -1.33 -11.44
C ASN A 9 9.97 -0.58 -10.94
N SER A 10 10.21 -0.55 -9.63
CA SER A 10 11.30 0.17 -8.96
C SER A 10 11.28 1.69 -9.17
N LYS A 11 10.12 2.28 -9.51
CA LYS A 11 9.93 3.74 -9.54
C LYS A 11 9.43 4.23 -8.19
N VAL A 12 9.85 5.43 -7.83
CA VAL A 12 9.42 6.10 -6.60
C VAL A 12 8.39 7.16 -6.95
N PHE A 13 7.25 7.13 -6.28
CA PHE A 13 6.21 8.14 -6.38
C PHE A 13 5.58 8.38 -5.00
N VAL A 14 4.73 9.40 -4.90
CA VAL A 14 4.09 9.80 -3.64
C VAL A 14 2.59 9.80 -3.81
N ARG A 15 1.89 9.52 -2.71
CA ARG A 15 0.46 9.77 -2.56
C ARG A 15 0.24 10.79 -1.44
N PRO A 16 -0.66 11.77 -1.62
CA PRO A 16 -1.08 12.68 -0.55
C PRO A 16 -1.63 11.93 0.68
N ASP A 17 -1.65 12.56 1.85
CA ASP A 17 -2.28 11.98 3.04
C ASP A 17 -3.79 11.78 2.90
N THR A 18 -4.46 12.55 2.04
CA THR A 18 -5.90 12.38 1.77
C THR A 18 -6.23 11.04 1.10
N THR A 19 -5.25 10.37 0.51
CA THR A 19 -5.48 9.01 -0.04
C THR A 19 -5.46 7.95 1.04
N TRP A 20 -4.99 8.25 2.24
CA TRP A 20 -4.85 7.27 3.30
C TRP A 20 -6.20 6.88 3.88
N GLU A 21 -6.53 5.60 3.75
CA GLU A 21 -7.62 4.97 4.48
C GLU A 21 -7.02 4.15 5.63
N ARG A 22 -7.41 4.50 6.86
CA ARG A 22 -6.84 3.98 8.11
C ARG A 22 -7.85 3.19 8.93
N ASP A 23 -9.13 3.49 8.75
CA ASP A 23 -10.24 3.02 9.56
C ASP A 23 -10.99 1.87 8.85
N ASN A 24 -10.57 1.51 7.64
CA ASN A 24 -11.20 0.50 6.79
C ASN A 24 -12.65 0.89 6.44
N GLU A 25 -12.89 2.19 6.27
CA GLU A 25 -14.18 2.68 5.77
C GLU A 25 -14.43 2.20 4.33
N ASP A 26 -15.71 2.05 3.99
CA ASP A 26 -16.12 1.66 2.65
C ASP A 26 -15.65 2.67 1.60
N PHE A 27 -15.19 2.15 0.47
CA PHE A 27 -14.75 2.96 -0.66
C PHE A 27 -15.90 3.27 -1.60
N TYR A 28 -16.35 4.51 -1.60
CA TYR A 28 -17.32 5.02 -2.56
C TYR A 28 -16.61 5.48 -3.84
N VAL A 29 -16.75 4.70 -4.91
CA VAL A 29 -16.07 4.95 -6.17
C VAL A 29 -16.70 6.18 -6.85
N PRO A 30 -15.92 7.23 -7.17
CA PRO A 30 -16.47 8.41 -7.84
C PRO A 30 -17.10 8.04 -9.19
N GLU A 31 -18.18 8.74 -9.56
CA GLU A 31 -18.95 8.46 -10.79
C GLU A 31 -18.11 8.45 -12.06
N PHE A 32 -17.04 9.26 -12.12
CA PHE A 32 -16.15 9.37 -13.28
C PHE A 32 -15.08 8.25 -13.37
N ILE A 33 -15.10 7.28 -12.45
CA ILE A 33 -14.20 6.13 -12.43
C ILE A 33 -14.99 4.85 -12.74
N ASP A 34 -14.66 4.21 -13.86
CA ASP A 34 -15.30 2.97 -14.31
C ASP A 34 -14.44 1.74 -14.06
N ALA A 35 -13.13 1.90 -13.85
CA ALA A 35 -12.22 0.78 -13.62
C ALA A 35 -11.25 1.05 -12.47
N LEU A 36 -11.17 0.09 -11.56
CA LEU A 36 -10.22 0.09 -10.46
C LEU A 36 -9.24 -1.06 -10.65
N SER A 37 -7.96 -0.75 -10.55
CA SER A 37 -6.92 -1.73 -10.33
C SER A 37 -6.34 -1.57 -8.93
N TRP A 38 -5.59 -2.55 -8.48
CA TRP A 38 -4.98 -2.53 -7.16
C TRP A 38 -3.59 -3.14 -7.17
N ALA A 39 -2.80 -2.78 -6.15
CA ALA A 39 -1.55 -3.44 -5.83
C ALA A 39 -1.52 -3.76 -4.31
N PRO A 40 -1.23 -5.01 -3.92
CA PRO A 40 -0.92 -5.31 -2.53
C PRO A 40 0.41 -4.67 -2.14
N VAL A 41 0.51 -4.21 -0.90
CA VAL A 41 1.73 -3.56 -0.40
C VAL A 41 2.18 -4.11 0.94
N LEU A 42 3.49 -4.11 1.15
CA LEU A 42 4.11 -4.13 2.47
C LEU A 42 4.52 -2.68 2.80
N PHE A 43 4.22 -2.20 4.00
CA PHE A 43 4.53 -0.83 4.39
C PHE A 43 5.16 -0.74 5.77
N ALA A 44 5.78 0.41 6.04
CA ALA A 44 6.40 0.72 7.32
C ALA A 44 6.18 2.18 7.70
N ARG A 45 6.00 2.44 9.01
CA ARG A 45 5.92 3.80 9.55
C ARG A 45 7.31 4.31 9.87
N ILE A 46 7.65 5.48 9.35
CA ILE A 46 8.91 6.16 9.66
C ILE A 46 8.85 6.74 11.07
N SER A 47 9.82 6.35 11.90
CA SER A 47 9.95 6.78 13.30
C SER A 47 11.00 7.88 13.47
N LYS A 48 11.97 7.95 12.56
CA LYS A 48 13.08 8.90 12.60
C LYS A 48 13.22 9.62 11.25
N PRO A 49 13.46 10.94 11.23
CA PRO A 49 13.63 11.64 9.98
C PRO A 49 15.02 11.38 9.36
N GLY A 50 15.12 11.39 8.03
CA GLY A 50 16.39 11.15 7.35
C GLY A 50 16.36 11.29 5.83
N ARG A 51 17.55 11.38 5.24
CA ARG A 51 17.81 11.45 3.80
C ARG A 51 19.05 10.64 3.45
N SER A 52 19.07 10.04 2.26
CA SER A 52 20.18 9.24 1.75
C SER A 52 20.60 8.13 2.73
N ILE A 53 19.60 7.45 3.31
CA ILE A 53 19.79 6.40 4.29
C ILE A 53 20.31 5.16 3.56
N LEU A 54 21.42 4.57 3.99
CA LEU A 54 21.86 3.29 3.43
C LEU A 54 21.02 2.15 4.03
N PRO A 55 20.69 1.08 3.27
CA PRO A 55 19.85 -0.03 3.75
C PRO A 55 20.30 -0.61 5.10
N LYS A 56 21.61 -0.81 5.30
CA LYS A 56 22.19 -1.28 6.58
C LYS A 56 21.90 -0.41 7.81
N PHE A 57 21.42 0.82 7.62
CA PHE A 57 21.03 1.74 8.70
C PHE A 57 19.53 1.94 8.79
N ALA A 58 18.75 1.43 7.84
CA ALA A 58 17.32 1.72 7.68
C ALA A 58 16.46 1.15 8.83
N SER A 59 16.88 0.05 9.48
CA SER A 59 16.23 -0.51 10.67
C SER A 59 16.07 0.46 11.86
N ARG A 60 16.80 1.58 11.86
CA ARG A 60 16.70 2.63 12.89
C ARG A 60 15.66 3.72 12.56
N TYR A 61 15.05 3.65 11.38
CA TYR A 61 14.20 4.71 10.83
C TYR A 61 12.73 4.33 10.74
N TYR A 62 12.37 3.08 11.01
CA TYR A 62 10.99 2.63 11.14
C TYR A 62 10.83 1.83 12.43
N ASP A 63 9.61 1.81 12.97
CA ASP A 63 9.29 1.12 14.23
C ASP A 63 8.11 0.15 14.09
N SER A 64 7.44 0.13 12.93
CA SER A 64 6.34 -0.77 12.69
C SER A 64 6.12 -1.05 11.21
N VAL A 65 5.45 -2.17 10.93
CA VAL A 65 5.20 -2.70 9.57
C VAL A 65 3.77 -3.23 9.43
N GLY A 66 3.27 -3.31 8.20
CA GLY A 66 1.96 -3.88 7.93
C GLY A 66 1.77 -4.22 6.46
N TYR A 67 0.69 -4.93 6.17
CA TYR A 67 0.22 -5.19 4.80
C TYR A 67 -1.03 -4.38 4.50
N GLY A 68 -1.20 -4.02 3.24
CA GLY A 68 -2.33 -3.22 2.80
C GLY A 68 -2.56 -3.28 1.29
N ALA A 69 -3.36 -2.35 0.79
CA ALA A 69 -3.70 -2.24 -0.62
C ALA A 69 -3.65 -0.78 -1.09
N LEU A 70 -3.10 -0.58 -2.29
CA LEU A 70 -3.23 0.67 -3.03
C LEU A 70 -4.22 0.46 -4.18
N LEU A 71 -5.26 1.27 -4.23
CA LEU A 71 -6.22 1.33 -5.33
C LEU A 71 -5.79 2.40 -6.34
N TYR A 72 -6.08 2.12 -7.60
CA TYR A 72 -5.72 2.96 -8.73
C TYR A 72 -6.93 3.12 -9.66
N PRO A 73 -7.43 4.36 -9.84
CA PRO A 73 -8.45 4.65 -10.84
C PRO A 73 -7.84 4.59 -12.24
N GLU A 74 -8.16 3.55 -13.01
CA GLU A 74 -7.57 3.33 -14.35
C GLU A 74 -8.01 4.41 -15.35
N ASP A 75 -9.18 5.01 -15.17
CA ASP A 75 -9.69 6.11 -16.01
C ASP A 75 -8.78 7.35 -15.98
N LEU A 76 -8.01 7.54 -14.91
CA LEU A 76 -7.01 8.61 -14.80
C LEU A 76 -5.64 8.22 -15.38
N ILE A 77 -5.41 6.94 -15.66
CA ILE A 77 -4.11 6.43 -16.14
C ILE A 77 -4.13 6.35 -17.66
N ASP A 78 -3.95 7.51 -18.29
CA ASP A 78 -3.93 7.68 -19.76
C ASP A 78 -2.61 7.28 -20.44
N GLY A 79 -1.66 6.72 -19.68
CA GLY A 79 -0.31 6.37 -20.15
C GLY A 79 0.72 7.49 -20.00
N SER A 80 0.32 8.70 -19.59
CA SER A 80 1.22 9.79 -19.24
C SER A 80 1.67 9.73 -17.77
N THR A 81 2.75 10.44 -17.47
CA THR A 81 3.25 10.60 -16.09
C THR A 81 2.29 11.42 -15.23
N GLU A 82 1.64 12.42 -15.82
CA GLU A 82 0.71 13.35 -15.19
C GLU A 82 -0.63 12.66 -14.90
N GLY A 83 -1.11 11.82 -15.81
CA GLY A 83 -2.29 10.96 -15.58
C GLY A 83 -2.05 10.00 -14.44
N PHE A 84 -0.92 9.29 -14.44
CA PHE A 84 -0.54 8.42 -13.31
C PHE A 84 -0.42 9.19 -11.98
N ALA A 85 0.17 10.39 -11.99
CA ALA A 85 0.25 11.24 -10.81
C ALA A 85 -1.14 11.65 -10.32
N SER A 86 -2.06 11.97 -11.22
CA SER A 86 -3.45 12.29 -10.91
C SER A 86 -4.17 11.08 -10.28
N ALA A 87 -3.96 9.88 -10.83
CA ALA A 87 -4.50 8.64 -10.27
C ALA A 87 -4.01 8.36 -8.84
N CYS A 88 -2.77 8.75 -8.53
CA CYS A 88 -2.20 8.61 -7.19
C CYS A 88 -2.76 9.61 -6.17
N CYS A 89 -3.58 10.57 -6.58
CA CYS A 89 -4.16 11.62 -5.73
C CYS A 89 -5.63 11.36 -5.37
N LEU A 90 -6.27 10.30 -5.88
CA LEU A 90 -7.68 10.03 -5.54
C LEU A 90 -7.81 9.68 -4.05
N ASP A 91 -8.72 10.33 -3.34
CA ASP A 91 -8.89 10.18 -1.89
C ASP A 91 -9.32 8.74 -1.50
N HIS A 92 -8.97 8.32 -0.28
CA HIS A 92 -9.35 7.01 0.29
C HIS A 92 -8.97 5.78 -0.58
N THR A 93 -7.81 5.81 -1.22
CA THR A 93 -7.32 4.74 -2.11
C THR A 93 -6.08 4.03 -1.58
N SER A 94 -5.64 4.29 -0.36
CA SER A 94 -4.46 3.69 0.26
C SER A 94 -4.84 3.07 1.60
N PHE A 95 -5.29 1.82 1.54
CA PHE A 95 -5.74 1.04 2.70
C PHE A 95 -4.52 0.54 3.46
N LEU A 96 -4.09 1.31 4.45
CA LEU A 96 -2.88 1.09 5.24
C LEU A 96 -3.25 1.18 6.72
N ARG A 97 -3.79 0.09 7.27
CA ARG A 97 -4.37 0.05 8.62
C ARG A 97 -3.32 0.16 9.72
N PHE A 98 -3.67 0.88 10.80
CA PHE A 98 -2.97 0.87 12.07
C PHE A 98 -3.95 0.41 13.19
N PRO A 99 -3.49 -0.25 14.28
CA PRO A 99 -2.10 -0.49 14.64
C PRO A 99 -1.42 -1.52 13.73
N THR A 100 -0.13 -1.30 13.55
CA THR A 100 0.79 -2.11 12.75
C THR A 100 1.55 -3.10 13.62
N PHE A 101 2.13 -4.11 12.98
CA PHE A 101 2.94 -5.15 13.61
C PHE A 101 4.36 -4.66 13.93
N GLN A 102 5.03 -5.36 14.84
CA GLN A 102 6.46 -5.16 15.05
C GLN A 102 7.25 -5.68 13.85
N PRO A 103 8.39 -5.08 13.48
CA PRO A 103 9.22 -5.56 12.36
C PRO A 103 9.60 -7.05 12.47
N SER A 104 9.75 -7.57 13.68
CA SER A 104 10.04 -8.98 13.94
C SER A 104 8.94 -9.92 13.44
N SER A 105 7.68 -9.47 13.37
CA SER A 105 6.54 -10.26 12.90
C SER A 105 6.61 -10.66 11.42
N LEU A 106 7.57 -10.11 10.65
CA LEU A 106 7.80 -10.55 9.26
C LEU A 106 8.67 -11.82 9.16
N LYS A 107 9.23 -12.31 10.27
CA LYS A 107 10.17 -13.44 10.28
C LYS A 107 9.54 -14.77 10.71
N ASP A 108 8.28 -14.75 11.12
CA ASP A 108 7.61 -15.94 11.62
C ASP A 108 7.20 -16.84 10.45
N GLU A 109 7.31 -18.16 10.61
CA GLU A 109 7.00 -19.13 9.54
C GLU A 109 5.53 -19.09 9.09
N GLU A 110 4.65 -18.51 9.90
CA GLU A 110 3.21 -18.35 9.63
C GLU A 110 2.84 -16.94 9.10
N SER A 111 3.84 -16.13 8.70
CA SER A 111 3.65 -14.75 8.21
C SER A 111 3.03 -14.70 6.80
N VAL A 112 1.77 -15.13 6.67
CA VAL A 112 1.04 -15.12 5.40
C VAL A 112 0.07 -13.93 5.36
N PHE A 113 0.22 -13.09 4.36
CA PHE A 113 -0.77 -12.09 3.96
C PHE A 113 -1.72 -12.72 2.94
N ASP A 114 -2.98 -12.89 3.32
CA ASP A 114 -4.04 -13.46 2.48
C ASP A 114 -5.12 -12.39 2.23
N VAL A 115 -5.59 -12.29 0.99
CA VAL A 115 -6.62 -11.33 0.56
C VAL A 115 -7.67 -12.05 -0.24
N GLN A 116 -8.93 -11.76 0.04
CA GLN A 116 -10.11 -12.31 -0.62
C GLN A 116 -10.97 -11.20 -1.21
N LYS A 117 -11.66 -11.52 -2.30
CA LYS A 117 -12.70 -10.71 -2.91
C LYS A 117 -14.00 -11.52 -2.89
N ASP A 118 -15.03 -11.00 -2.23
CA ASP A 118 -16.32 -11.69 -2.07
C ASP A 118 -16.14 -13.13 -1.53
N GLY A 119 -15.24 -13.30 -0.56
CA GLY A 119 -14.87 -14.61 0.02
C GLY A 119 -14.07 -15.54 -0.90
N SER A 120 -13.75 -15.13 -2.12
CA SER A 120 -12.91 -15.90 -3.06
C SER A 120 -11.45 -15.46 -2.97
N PRO A 121 -10.46 -16.39 -3.01
CA PRO A 121 -9.05 -16.02 -2.95
C PRO A 121 -8.63 -15.06 -4.07
N LEU A 122 -8.05 -13.92 -3.69
CA LEU A 122 -7.57 -12.88 -4.61
C LEU A 122 -6.04 -12.80 -4.65
N PHE A 123 -5.39 -12.87 -3.49
CA PHE A 123 -3.94 -12.77 -3.36
C PHE A 123 -3.44 -13.47 -2.10
N ARG A 124 -2.25 -14.07 -2.18
CA ARG A 124 -1.57 -14.71 -1.05
C ARG A 124 -0.08 -14.46 -1.14
N TYR A 125 0.56 -14.11 -0.04
CA TYR A 125 1.98 -13.75 0.01
C TYR A 125 2.61 -14.06 1.36
N ASP A 126 3.73 -14.78 1.35
CA ASP A 126 4.44 -15.28 2.53
C ASP A 126 5.91 -14.84 2.57
N SER A 127 6.33 -14.00 1.63
CA SER A 127 7.73 -13.65 1.40
C SER A 127 8.11 -12.27 1.97
N GLY A 128 7.33 -11.77 2.94
CA GLY A 128 7.56 -10.52 3.65
C GLY A 128 8.92 -10.45 4.33
N SER A 129 9.58 -9.30 4.30
CA SER A 129 10.86 -9.15 5.01
C SER A 129 11.20 -7.70 5.36
N CYS A 130 11.95 -7.54 6.45
CA CYS A 130 12.55 -6.25 6.81
C CYS A 130 13.49 -5.73 5.73
N GLU A 131 14.20 -6.62 5.01
CA GLU A 131 15.12 -6.23 3.94
C GLU A 131 14.40 -5.49 2.80
N MET A 132 13.18 -5.88 2.45
CA MET A 132 12.38 -5.16 1.45
C MET A 132 12.09 -3.72 1.88
N ILE A 133 11.67 -3.52 3.13
CA ILE A 133 11.44 -2.19 3.70
C ILE A 133 12.74 -1.38 3.76
N GLU A 134 13.83 -2.00 4.19
CA GLU A 134 15.13 -1.33 4.35
C GLU A 134 15.71 -0.91 2.99
N ASN A 135 15.57 -1.74 1.97
CA ASN A 135 15.90 -1.41 0.59
C ASN A 135 15.02 -0.28 0.05
N ALA A 136 13.72 -0.31 0.36
CA ALA A 136 12.79 0.74 -0.03
C ALA A 136 13.13 2.10 0.61
N ILE A 137 13.38 2.13 1.92
CA ILE A 137 13.86 3.33 2.62
C ILE A 137 15.14 3.85 1.97
N GLY A 138 16.07 2.96 1.61
CA GLY A 138 17.31 3.34 0.94
C GLY A 138 17.10 3.92 -0.46
N ALA A 139 16.21 3.32 -1.26
CA ALA A 139 15.87 3.79 -2.60
C ALA A 139 15.13 5.14 -2.55
N VAL A 140 14.11 5.25 -1.71
CA VAL A 140 13.23 6.41 -1.59
C VAL A 140 13.97 7.62 -1.01
N SER A 141 14.74 7.42 0.07
CA SER A 141 15.38 8.54 0.78
C SER A 141 16.49 9.24 -0.03
N ARG A 142 16.89 8.70 -1.19
CA ARG A 142 17.74 9.40 -2.17
C ARG A 142 17.00 10.57 -2.84
N TYR A 143 15.70 10.40 -3.08
CA TYR A 143 14.87 11.35 -3.81
C TYR A 143 14.20 12.37 -2.88
N CYS A 144 13.69 11.93 -1.73
CA CYS A 144 12.99 12.80 -0.78
C CYS A 144 13.52 12.65 0.66
N TYR A 145 13.26 13.68 1.46
CA TYR A 145 13.52 13.65 2.90
C TYR A 145 12.35 12.97 3.61
N LEU A 146 12.62 11.94 4.39
CA LEU A 146 11.62 11.23 5.18
C LEU A 146 11.42 11.93 6.53
N ARG A 147 10.18 12.15 6.93
CA ARG A 147 9.79 12.75 8.21
C ARG A 147 9.21 11.68 9.12
N THR A 148 9.30 11.90 10.43
CA THR A 148 8.57 11.06 11.39
C THR A 148 7.08 11.10 11.08
N GLY A 149 6.47 9.92 11.03
CA GLY A 149 5.08 9.72 10.62
C GLY A 149 4.93 9.27 9.17
N ASP A 150 5.82 9.67 8.25
CA ASP A 150 5.70 9.26 6.84
C ASP A 150 5.62 7.73 6.71
N ILE A 151 4.90 7.25 5.70
CA ILE A 151 4.72 5.83 5.44
C ILE A 151 5.51 5.47 4.19
N ILE A 152 6.39 4.48 4.29
CA ILE A 152 7.04 3.88 3.13
C ILE A 152 6.24 2.64 2.74
N THR A 153 5.83 2.54 1.48
CA THR A 153 5.15 1.38 0.95
C THR A 153 5.97 0.74 -0.16
N VAL A 154 5.84 -0.57 -0.30
CA VAL A 154 6.47 -1.39 -1.33
C VAL A 154 5.37 -2.19 -2.00
N GLU A 155 5.17 -2.01 -3.31
CA GLU A 155 4.29 -2.89 -4.08
C GLU A 155 4.94 -4.27 -4.19
N ILE A 156 4.31 -5.28 -3.58
CA ILE A 156 4.82 -6.65 -3.51
C ILE A 156 4.36 -7.53 -4.68
N ALA A 157 3.46 -7.01 -5.52
CA ALA A 157 3.04 -7.63 -6.77
C ALA A 157 2.73 -6.55 -7.82
N PRO A 158 2.76 -6.89 -9.12
CA PRO A 158 2.29 -5.97 -10.16
C PRO A 158 0.85 -5.56 -9.92
N ARG A 159 0.52 -4.31 -10.28
CA ARG A 159 -0.85 -3.82 -10.32
C ARG A 159 -1.72 -4.72 -11.20
N LYS A 160 -2.91 -5.09 -10.72
CA LYS A 160 -3.88 -5.93 -11.44
C LYS A 160 -5.26 -5.31 -11.38
N MET A 161 -6.06 -5.55 -12.42
CA MET A 161 -7.47 -5.15 -12.42
C MET A 161 -8.18 -5.75 -11.21
N LEU A 162 -8.91 -4.91 -10.47
CA LEU A 162 -9.69 -5.31 -9.29
C LEU A 162 -11.17 -5.47 -9.66
N ALA A 163 -11.74 -4.45 -10.31
CA ALA A 163 -13.13 -4.45 -10.74
C ALA A 163 -13.41 -3.35 -11.77
N ARG A 164 -14.54 -3.49 -12.47
CA ARG A 164 -15.18 -2.44 -13.26
C ARG A 164 -16.53 -2.10 -12.65
N ARG A 165 -17.04 -0.90 -12.91
CA ARG A 165 -18.36 -0.42 -12.45
C ARG A 165 -19.50 -1.37 -12.77
N GLU A 166 -19.46 -2.02 -13.93
CA GLU A 166 -20.44 -3.04 -14.34
C GLU A 166 -20.46 -4.28 -13.43
N ASN A 167 -19.42 -4.52 -12.64
CA ASN A 167 -19.37 -5.63 -11.69
C ASN A 167 -20.17 -5.34 -10.40
N GLY A 168 -20.58 -4.09 -10.18
CA GLY A 168 -21.26 -3.67 -8.95
C GLY A 168 -20.32 -3.69 -7.73
N SER A 169 -20.92 -3.54 -6.55
CA SER A 169 -20.18 -3.53 -5.29
C SER A 169 -19.55 -4.88 -4.98
N PHE A 170 -18.42 -4.87 -4.28
CA PHE A 170 -17.70 -6.07 -3.85
C PHE A 170 -16.97 -5.83 -2.52
N HIS A 171 -16.77 -6.90 -1.77
CA HIS A 171 -16.12 -6.86 -0.46
C HIS A 171 -14.67 -7.34 -0.54
N ILE A 172 -13.75 -6.60 0.08
CA ILE A 172 -12.35 -7.00 0.22
C ILE A 172 -12.03 -7.27 1.67
N THR A 173 -11.55 -8.48 1.94
CA THR A 173 -10.99 -8.85 3.24
C THR A 173 -9.55 -9.27 3.09
N GLY A 174 -8.75 -9.05 4.12
CA GLY A 174 -7.38 -9.52 4.16
C GLY A 174 -6.85 -9.67 5.57
N THR A 175 -6.01 -10.68 5.76
CA THR A 175 -5.51 -11.09 7.07
C THR A 175 -3.99 -11.24 7.07
N PHE A 176 -3.38 -10.96 8.21
CA PHE A 176 -1.97 -11.24 8.51
C PHE A 176 -1.86 -11.60 9.99
N HIS A 177 -1.24 -12.74 10.33
CA HIS A 177 -1.22 -13.28 11.71
C HIS A 177 -2.61 -13.39 12.36
N ASP A 178 -3.58 -13.92 11.62
CA ASP A 178 -5.00 -14.02 12.03
C ASP A 178 -5.68 -12.68 12.38
N GLU A 179 -4.99 -11.55 12.19
CA GLU A 179 -5.55 -10.22 12.36
C GLU A 179 -6.02 -9.66 11.02
N THR A 180 -7.20 -9.04 11.03
CA THR A 180 -7.76 -8.36 9.87
C THR A 180 -6.97 -7.08 9.56
N VAL A 181 -6.32 -7.04 8.41
CA VAL A 181 -5.58 -5.87 7.91
C VAL A 181 -6.33 -5.10 6.83
N LEU A 182 -7.26 -5.76 6.12
CA LEU A 182 -8.17 -5.16 5.14
C LEU A 182 -9.58 -5.69 5.39
N ASP A 183 -10.57 -4.80 5.37
CA ASP A 183 -11.99 -5.15 5.51
C ASP A 183 -12.84 -3.95 5.08
N PHE A 184 -13.24 -3.88 3.82
CA PHE A 184 -14.00 -2.74 3.30
C PHE A 184 -14.85 -3.14 2.10
N GLU A 185 -16.04 -2.54 1.97
CA GLU A 185 -16.81 -2.63 0.73
C GLU A 185 -16.28 -1.62 -0.29
N THR A 186 -16.28 -2.00 -1.56
CA THR A 186 -16.13 -1.06 -2.66
C THR A 186 -17.49 -0.89 -3.32
N ILE A 187 -17.98 0.35 -3.39
CA ILE A 187 -19.34 0.69 -3.82
C ILE A 187 -19.25 1.59 -5.04
N PHE A 188 -19.69 1.08 -6.20
CA PHE A 188 -19.77 1.85 -7.44
C PHE A 188 -21.05 2.67 -7.53
#